data_AF-A0A9Y2MZI6-F1
#
_entry.id   AF-A0A9Y2MZI6-F1
#
_cell.length_a   1.000
_cell.length_b   1.000
_cell.length_c   1.000
_cell.angle_alpha   90.00
_cell.angle_beta   90.00
_cell.angle_gamma   90.00
#
_symmetry.space_group_name_H-M   'P 1'
#
loop_
_entity.id
_entity.type
_entity.pdbx_description
1 polymer ?
#
loop_
_entity_poly.entity_id
_entity_poly.type
_entity_poly.pdbx_seq_one_letter_code
_entity_poly.pdbx_strand_id
1 'polypeptide(L)'
;MLRALLVRHPRPDLEGWRAIGEPAERITYALKQLYAFYSEVEPMLVNALRDAVEMPAVERALGSMSAFLEDATSLLSAGWSPARGRKRFVVAAVRHALAFDTWRSLVREAGLSTNDAAKLMATMVAAAKTTP
;
A
#
# COMPACT_ATOMS: atom_id res chain seq x y z
N MET A 1 7.47 -6.14 -20.98
CA MET A 1 8.50 -5.56 -20.10
C MET A 1 8.05 -5.53 -18.63
N LEU A 2 6.91 -4.91 -18.29
CA LEU A 2 6.31 -4.92 -16.93
C LEU A 2 6.12 -6.33 -16.32
N ARG A 3 5.61 -7.29 -17.11
CA ARG A 3 5.38 -8.68 -16.65
C ARG A 3 6.67 -9.44 -16.28
N ALA A 4 7.81 -9.11 -16.87
CA ALA A 4 9.10 -9.78 -16.63
C ALA A 4 9.86 -9.20 -15.42
N LEU A 5 9.52 -7.98 -14.99
CA LEU A 5 10.12 -7.34 -13.82
C LEU A 5 9.46 -7.77 -12.50
N LEU A 6 8.15 -8.02 -12.50
CA LEU A 6 7.43 -8.62 -11.35
C LEU A 6 7.90 -10.05 -11.02
N VAL A 7 8.55 -10.73 -11.96
CA VAL A 7 9.17 -12.05 -11.74
C VAL A 7 10.47 -11.92 -10.93
N ARG A 8 11.15 -10.77 -10.99
CA ARG A 8 12.39 -10.51 -10.23
C ARG A 8 12.14 -9.88 -8.86
N HIS A 9 11.02 -9.16 -8.72
CA HIS A 9 10.58 -8.55 -7.48
C HIS A 9 9.15 -9.03 -7.22
N PRO A 10 8.97 -10.18 -6.54
CA PRO A 10 7.65 -10.70 -6.27
C PRO A 10 6.87 -9.70 -5.42
N ARG A 11 5.57 -9.57 -5.70
CA ARG A 11 4.68 -8.77 -4.85
C ARG A 11 4.62 -9.37 -3.45
N PRO A 12 4.34 -8.55 -2.42
CA PRO A 12 4.07 -9.06 -1.09
C PRO A 12 2.93 -10.08 -1.08
N ASP A 13 3.05 -11.08 -0.21
CA ASP A 13 2.05 -12.13 -0.05
C ASP A 13 0.91 -11.71 0.90
N LEU A 14 -0.31 -11.71 0.39
CA LEU A 14 -1.51 -11.36 1.16
C LEU A 14 -1.85 -12.43 2.22
N GLU A 15 -1.51 -13.70 1.99
CA GLU A 15 -1.83 -14.76 2.96
C GLU A 15 -0.93 -14.66 4.19
N GLY A 16 0.35 -14.33 4.01
CA GLY A 16 1.24 -13.95 5.12
C GLY A 16 0.72 -12.77 5.94
N TRP A 17 0.02 -11.81 5.32
CA TRP A 17 -0.63 -10.72 6.07
C TRP A 17 -1.88 -11.21 6.80
N ARG A 18 -2.71 -12.04 6.16
CA ARG A 18 -3.96 -12.57 6.71
C ARG A 18 -3.73 -13.38 7.99
N ALA A 19 -2.60 -14.09 8.07
CA ALA A 19 -2.22 -14.88 9.24
C ALA A 19 -2.00 -14.03 10.53
N ILE A 20 -1.79 -12.72 10.40
CA ILE A 20 -1.60 -11.83 11.55
C ILE A 20 -2.98 -11.38 12.08
N GLY A 21 -3.29 -11.81 13.30
CA GLY A 21 -4.59 -11.57 13.94
C GLY A 21 -4.81 -10.10 14.33
N GLU A 22 -3.82 -9.48 14.98
CA GLU A 22 -3.92 -8.11 15.48
C GLU A 22 -3.86 -7.09 14.32
N PRO A 23 -4.92 -6.28 14.09
CA PRO A 23 -4.97 -5.36 12.95
C PRO A 23 -3.81 -4.36 12.89
N ALA A 24 -3.36 -3.84 14.03
CA ALA A 24 -2.27 -2.87 14.09
C ALA A 24 -0.90 -3.49 13.72
N GLU A 25 -0.65 -4.72 14.15
CA GLU A 25 0.55 -5.46 13.75
C GLU A 25 0.49 -5.83 12.27
N ARG A 26 -0.68 -6.28 11.79
CA ARG A 26 -0.90 -6.67 10.40
C ARG A 26 -0.63 -5.52 9.44
N ILE A 27 -1.17 -4.33 9.68
CA ILE A 27 -0.92 -3.16 8.81
C ILE A 27 0.55 -2.75 8.83
N THR A 28 1.20 -2.78 9.99
CA THR A 28 2.63 -2.42 10.11
C THR A 28 3.50 -3.38 9.32
N TYR A 29 3.23 -4.69 9.42
CA TYR A 29 3.96 -5.72 8.68
C TYR A 29 3.73 -5.60 7.17
N ALA A 30 2.49 -5.39 6.74
CA ALA A 30 2.14 -5.22 5.33
C ALA A 30 2.83 -3.99 4.71
N LEU A 31 2.80 -2.84 5.38
CA LEU A 31 3.41 -1.61 4.87
C LEU A 31 4.92 -1.72 4.75
N LYS A 32 5.61 -2.38 5.70
CA LYS A 32 7.06 -2.62 5.59
C LYS A 32 7.40 -3.42 4.32
N GLN A 33 6.66 -4.50 4.05
CA GLN A 33 6.87 -5.30 2.85
C GLN A 33 6.53 -4.53 1.57
N LEU A 34 5.39 -3.84 1.55
CA LEU A 34 4.95 -3.09 0.38
C LEU A 34 5.91 -1.95 0.03
N TYR A 35 6.41 -1.23 1.03
CA TYR A 35 7.33 -0.12 0.80
C TYR A 35 8.74 -0.59 0.43
N ALA A 36 9.18 -1.75 0.95
CA ALA A 36 10.40 -2.39 0.48
C ALA A 36 10.26 -2.80 -1.00
N PHE A 37 9.14 -3.45 -1.35
CA PHE A 37 8.82 -3.76 -2.74
C PHE A 37 8.84 -2.50 -3.61
N TYR A 38 8.17 -1.41 -3.21
CA TYR A 38 8.19 -0.15 -3.96
C TYR A 38 9.59 0.42 -4.16
N SER A 39 10.47 0.34 -3.17
CA SER A 39 11.87 0.79 -3.34
C SER A 39 12.63 0.02 -4.42
N GLU A 40 12.28 -1.24 -4.66
CA GLU A 40 12.91 -2.08 -5.68
C GLU A 40 12.38 -1.80 -7.08
N VAL A 41 11.09 -1.49 -7.20
CA VAL A 41 10.40 -1.32 -8.49
C VAL A 41 10.13 0.13 -8.88
N GLU A 42 10.49 1.11 -8.04
CA GLU A 42 10.20 2.54 -8.21
C GLU A 42 10.51 3.09 -9.61
N PRO A 43 11.72 2.93 -10.18
CA PRO A 43 12.04 3.54 -11.49
C PRO A 43 11.10 3.05 -12.59
N MET A 44 10.73 1.77 -12.55
CA MET A 44 9.77 1.20 -13.50
C MET A 44 8.36 1.71 -13.22
N LEU A 45 7.93 1.75 -11.96
CA LEU A 45 6.57 2.15 -11.58
C LEU A 45 6.30 3.61 -11.94
N VAL A 46 7.28 4.50 -11.75
CA VAL A 46 7.18 5.91 -12.17
C VAL A 46 6.95 6.04 -13.68
N ASN A 47 7.71 5.30 -14.48
CA ASN A 47 7.54 5.32 -15.94
C ASN A 47 6.18 4.74 -16.35
N ALA A 48 5.81 3.60 -15.78
CA ALA A 48 4.54 2.95 -16.09
C ALA A 48 3.32 3.82 -15.73
N LEU A 49 3.35 4.51 -14.59
CA LEU A 49 2.28 5.42 -14.18
C LEU A 49 2.18 6.64 -15.10
N ARG A 50 3.32 7.20 -15.53
CA ARG A 50 3.34 8.29 -16.52
C ARG A 50 2.75 7.84 -17.86
N ASP A 51 3.18 6.68 -18.36
CA ASP A 51 2.78 6.18 -19.67
C ASP A 51 1.31 5.75 -19.70
N ALA A 52 0.76 5.27 -18.57
CA ALA A 52 -0.63 4.81 -18.47
C ALA A 52 -1.67 5.89 -18.84
N VAL A 53 -1.33 7.17 -18.69
CA VAL A 53 -2.22 8.28 -19.05
C VAL A 53 -2.51 8.31 -20.57
N GLU A 54 -1.52 7.98 -21.38
CA GLU A 54 -1.60 8.08 -22.85
C GLU A 54 -1.65 6.70 -23.53
N MET A 55 -1.31 5.63 -22.80
CA MET A 55 -1.14 4.28 -23.34
C MET A 55 -2.07 3.27 -22.64
N PRO A 56 -3.25 2.98 -23.21
CA PRO A 56 -4.21 2.03 -22.62
C PRO A 56 -3.65 0.61 -22.38
N ALA A 57 -2.62 0.21 -23.13
CA ALA A 57 -1.95 -1.08 -22.91
C ALA A 57 -1.15 -1.11 -21.60
N VAL A 58 -0.56 0.02 -21.20
CA VAL A 58 0.18 0.16 -19.93
C VAL A 58 -0.79 0.24 -18.76
N GLU A 59 -1.88 1.00 -18.90
CA GLU A 59 -2.98 1.03 -17.93
C GLU A 59 -3.51 -0.38 -17.63
N ARG A 60 -3.82 -1.16 -18.68
CA ARG A 60 -4.26 -2.56 -18.51
C ARG A 60 -3.23 -3.44 -17.81
N ALA A 61 -1.93 -3.21 -18.05
CA ALA A 61 -0.88 -3.96 -17.36
C ALA A 61 -0.81 -3.61 -15.86
N LEU A 62 -1.07 -2.36 -15.50
CA LEU A 62 -1.17 -1.91 -14.11
C LEU A 62 -2.45 -2.40 -13.41
N GLY A 63 -3.50 -2.79 -14.14
CA GLY A 63 -4.75 -3.30 -13.57
C GLY A 63 -4.56 -4.45 -12.57
N SER A 64 -3.55 -5.32 -12.79
CA SER A 64 -3.21 -6.39 -11.83
C SER A 64 -2.64 -5.88 -10.51
N MET A 65 -1.97 -4.72 -10.50
CA MET A 65 -1.51 -4.04 -9.30
C MET A 65 -2.68 -3.37 -8.60
N SER A 66 -3.58 -2.70 -9.35
CA SER A 66 -4.78 -2.08 -8.78
C SER A 66 -5.67 -3.10 -8.08
N ALA A 67 -5.91 -4.26 -8.69
CA ALA A 67 -6.66 -5.35 -8.08
C ALA A 67 -6.01 -5.84 -6.77
N PHE A 68 -4.69 -6.04 -6.77
CA PHE A 68 -3.94 -6.40 -5.57
C PHE A 68 -4.08 -5.37 -4.44
N LEU A 69 -4.04 -4.07 -4.75
CA LEU A 69 -4.19 -3.02 -3.75
C LEU A 69 -5.61 -2.93 -3.18
N GLU A 70 -6.64 -3.27 -3.96
CA GLU A 70 -8.03 -3.38 -3.48
C GLU A 70 -8.22 -4.59 -2.56
N ASP A 71 -7.64 -5.74 -2.91
CA ASP A 71 -7.65 -6.93 -2.05
C ASP A 71 -6.90 -6.66 -0.74
N ALA A 72 -5.73 -6.03 -0.82
CA ALA A 72 -4.96 -5.57 0.32
C ALA A 72 -5.76 -4.60 1.19
N THR A 73 -6.44 -3.62 0.58
CA THR A 73 -7.26 -2.66 1.31
C THR A 73 -8.36 -3.37 2.10
N SER A 74 -9.06 -4.31 1.46
CA SER A 74 -10.14 -5.08 2.08
C SER A 74 -9.63 -5.90 3.26
N LEU A 75 -8.51 -6.60 3.08
CA LEU A 75 -7.85 -7.40 4.12
C LEU A 75 -7.41 -6.53 5.31
N LEU A 76 -6.73 -5.42 5.04
CA LEU A 76 -6.08 -4.59 6.05
C LEU A 76 -7.06 -3.68 6.79
N SER A 77 -8.24 -3.43 6.21
CA SER A 77 -9.35 -2.73 6.87
C SER A 77 -10.19 -3.64 7.78
N ALA A 78 -9.99 -4.95 7.75
CA ALA A 78 -10.72 -5.90 8.60
C ALA A 78 -10.22 -5.90 10.05
N GLY A 79 -11.03 -6.38 10.98
CA GLY A 79 -10.66 -6.63 12.39
C GLY A 79 -10.53 -5.38 13.27
N TRP A 80 -10.51 -4.17 12.71
CA TRP A 80 -10.56 -2.94 13.50
C TRP A 80 -11.92 -2.81 14.20
N SER A 81 -11.93 -2.22 15.41
CA SER A 81 -13.14 -1.82 16.15
C SER A 81 -13.33 -0.29 16.11
N PRO A 82 -13.71 0.30 14.95
CA PRO A 82 -13.86 1.74 14.81
C PRO A 82 -15.09 2.28 15.57
N ALA A 83 -15.00 3.53 16.04
CA ALA A 83 -16.16 4.24 16.58
C ALA A 83 -17.28 4.37 15.52
N ARG A 84 -18.51 4.68 15.96
CA ARG A 84 -19.67 4.79 15.05
C ARG A 84 -19.37 5.77 13.92
N GLY A 85 -19.58 5.33 12.68
CA GLY A 85 -19.33 6.14 11.47
C GLY A 85 -17.86 6.22 11.04
N ARG A 86 -16.91 5.62 11.78
CA ARG A 86 -15.46 5.68 11.47
C ARG A 86 -14.95 4.60 10.52
N LYS A 87 -15.76 3.59 10.18
CA LYS A 87 -15.37 2.51 9.25
C LYS A 87 -14.83 3.05 7.92
N ARG A 88 -15.49 4.04 7.33
CA ARG A 88 -15.06 4.65 6.05
C ARG A 88 -13.69 5.35 6.15
N PHE A 89 -13.35 5.88 7.33
CA PHE A 89 -12.09 6.56 7.55
C PHE A 89 -10.93 5.58 7.71
N VAL A 90 -11.17 4.43 8.37
CA VAL A 90 -10.18 3.34 8.39
C VAL A 90 -9.88 2.87 6.97
N VAL A 91 -10.91 2.62 6.16
CA VAL A 91 -10.72 2.22 4.75
C VAL A 91 -9.96 3.28 3.94
N ALA A 92 -10.32 4.56 4.09
CA ALA A 92 -9.63 5.65 3.41
C ALA A 92 -8.16 5.76 3.84
N ALA A 93 -7.89 5.64 5.14
CA ALA A 93 -6.54 5.68 5.69
C ALA A 93 -5.70 4.50 5.19
N VAL A 94 -6.27 3.29 5.12
CA VAL A 94 -5.60 2.10 4.57
C VAL A 94 -5.28 2.31 3.09
N ARG A 95 -6.24 2.76 2.28
CA ARG A 95 -5.99 3.06 0.86
C ARG A 95 -4.86 4.08 0.68
N HIS A 96 -4.88 5.14 1.48
CA HIS A 96 -3.84 6.16 1.45
C HIS A 96 -2.47 5.59 1.85
N ALA A 97 -2.40 4.81 2.93
CA ALA A 97 -1.17 4.18 3.38
C ALA A 97 -0.57 3.22 2.34
N LEU A 98 -1.41 2.51 1.57
CA LEU A 98 -0.97 1.58 0.54
C LEU A 98 -0.54 2.25 -0.77
N ALA A 99 -0.87 3.53 -0.99
CA ALA A 99 -0.61 4.19 -2.26
C ALA A 99 0.89 4.41 -2.50
N PHE A 100 1.33 4.20 -3.75
CA PHE A 100 2.71 4.42 -4.17
C PHE A 100 3.18 5.87 -3.94
N ASP A 101 2.33 6.85 -4.27
CA ASP A 101 2.66 8.27 -4.08
C ASP A 101 2.81 8.65 -2.59
N THR A 102 2.09 7.97 -1.69
CA THR A 102 2.28 8.14 -0.25
C THR A 102 3.66 7.68 0.18
N TRP A 103 4.08 6.47 -0.22
CA TRP A 103 5.44 6.01 0.03
C TRP A 103 6.48 6.95 -0.57
N ARG A 104 6.29 7.36 -1.84
CA ARG A 104 7.25 8.18 -2.58
C ARG A 104 7.43 9.55 -1.93
N SER A 105 6.35 10.25 -1.58
CA SER A 105 6.44 11.55 -0.90
C SER A 105 7.13 11.43 0.47
N LEU A 106 6.81 10.41 1.26
CA LEU A 106 7.43 10.21 2.58
C LEU A 106 8.92 9.87 2.48
N VAL A 107 9.32 9.00 1.54
CA VAL A 107 10.69 8.48 1.46
C VAL A 107 11.59 9.34 0.58
N ARG A 108 11.10 9.80 -0.57
CA ARG A 108 11.92 10.55 -1.55
C ARG A 108 11.89 12.04 -1.35
N GLU A 109 10.76 12.60 -0.93
CA GLU A 109 10.62 14.05 -0.77
C GLU A 109 10.87 14.48 0.68
N ALA A 110 10.29 13.76 1.65
CA ALA A 110 10.47 14.05 3.08
C ALA A 110 11.69 13.34 3.71
N GLY A 111 12.36 12.43 2.97
CA GLY A 111 13.61 11.80 3.41
C GLY A 111 13.48 10.76 4.52
N LEU A 112 12.28 10.23 4.78
CA LEU A 112 12.10 9.17 5.77
C LEU A 112 12.69 7.84 5.28
N SER A 113 13.12 7.01 6.23
CA SER A 113 13.39 5.61 5.90
C SER A 113 12.07 4.89 5.55
N THR A 114 12.15 3.86 4.70
CA THR A 114 10.99 2.99 4.40
C THR A 114 10.33 2.46 5.68
N ASN A 115 11.12 2.12 6.70
CA ASN A 115 10.61 1.63 7.97
C ASN A 115 9.86 2.70 8.77
N ASP A 116 10.37 3.93 8.80
CA ASP A 116 9.72 5.01 9.53
C ASP A 116 8.46 5.49 8.82
N ALA A 117 8.49 5.56 7.47
CA ALA A 117 7.30 5.82 6.66
C ALA A 117 6.20 4.77 6.92
N ALA A 118 6.54 3.48 6.97
CA ALA A 118 5.59 2.41 7.26
C ALA A 118 4.98 2.54 8.67
N LYS A 119 5.80 2.83 9.69
CA LYS A 119 5.33 3.04 11.08
C LYS A 119 4.42 4.26 11.19
N LEU A 120 4.79 5.37 10.53
CA LEU A 120 3.99 6.59 10.49
C LEU A 120 2.61 6.31 9.90
N MET A 121 2.55 5.60 8.78
CA MET A 121 1.29 5.27 8.11
C MET A 121 0.45 4.25 8.86
N ALA A 122 1.07 3.24 9.47
CA ALA A 122 0.36 2.34 10.39
C ALA A 122 -0.28 3.10 11.57
N THR A 123 0.44 4.08 12.13
CA THR A 123 -0.06 4.93 13.22
C THR A 123 -1.25 5.78 12.78
N MET A 124 -1.19 6.38 11.59
CA MET A 124 -2.31 7.13 11.01
C MET A 124 -3.56 6.25 10.83
N VAL A 125 -3.40 5.03 10.29
CA VAL A 125 -4.49 4.07 10.12
C VAL A 125 -5.11 3.72 11.48
N ALA A 126 -4.29 3.45 12.50
CA ALA A 126 -4.77 3.14 13.83
C ALA A 126 -5.54 4.32 14.45
N ALA A 127 -5.09 5.56 14.24
CA ALA A 127 -5.76 6.76 14.71
C ALA A 127 -7.12 7.00 14.02
N ALA A 128 -7.26 6.62 12.75
CA ALA A 128 -8.49 6.82 11.97
C ALA A 128 -9.74 6.16 12.60
N LYS A 129 -9.54 5.15 13.48
CA LYS A 129 -10.62 4.46 14.20
C LYS A 129 -11.35 5.37 15.21
N THR A 130 -10.71 6.46 15.65
CA THR A 130 -11.21 7.35 16.72
C THR A 130 -11.18 8.83 16.38
N THR A 131 -10.26 9.29 15.52
CA THR A 131 -10.13 10.72 15.15
C THR A 131 -11.40 11.22 14.43
N PRO A 132 -11.74 12.52 14.43
CA PRO A 132 -12.89 13.08 13.71
C PRO A 132 -12.86 12.95 12.18
#